data_AF-A0A956L7A3-F1
#
_entry.id   AF-A0A956L7A3-F1
#
_cell.length_a   1.000
_cell.length_b   1.000
_cell.length_c   1.000
_cell.angle_alpha   90.00
_cell.angle_beta   90.00
_cell.angle_gamma   90.00
#
_symmetry.space_group_name_H-M   'P 1'
#
loop_
_entity.id
_entity.type
_entity.pdbx_description
1 polymer ?
#
loop_
_entity_poly.entity_id
_entity_poly.type
_entity_poly.pdbx_seq_one_letter_code
_entity_poly.pdbx_strand_id
1 'polypeptide(L)'
;MHRFLASALLLLLPSVAQADARADIVALRHGRETSHQEFLGWTSDGRAVARRLVCSEDGESTCRASIDALAVGAPQHTTVLWSQDQAPDDEDIPQAKSPISTAQATRFIRAERRALEGLGRLSPGTAVADPAGAFGLVGGEPTEIYLRESGHPTQEEALRPHVAVRGPRGVSVDLEQLGNEPWRIEGVQVLDAQLDPEGRAVWVALQYQDGVMCWDGEDIEFTVAERARVRAQLANAAGLRAYRAGELDEAGALWLEATA
;
A
#
# COMPACT_ATOMS: atom_id res chain seq x y z
N MET A 1 -51.24 25.29 -12.82
CA MET A 1 -49.92 25.64 -13.41
C MET A 1 -48.86 24.81 -12.71
N HIS A 2 -48.33 23.79 -13.39
CA HIS A 2 -47.37 22.84 -12.83
C HIS A 2 -45.96 23.43 -12.83
N ARG A 3 -45.33 23.52 -11.66
CA ARG A 3 -43.90 23.82 -11.52
C ARG A 3 -43.15 22.49 -11.52
N PHE A 4 -42.40 22.23 -12.59
CA PHE A 4 -41.38 21.19 -12.64
C PHE A 4 -40.24 21.59 -11.69
N LEU A 5 -40.11 20.87 -10.57
CA LEU A 5 -38.89 20.85 -9.77
C LEU A 5 -37.90 19.92 -10.47
N ALA A 6 -37.00 20.51 -11.23
CA ALA A 6 -35.81 19.82 -11.71
C ALA A 6 -34.86 19.64 -10.52
N SER A 7 -34.92 18.46 -9.89
CA SER A 7 -33.90 18.02 -8.94
C SER A 7 -32.59 17.84 -9.70
N ALA A 8 -31.70 18.81 -9.57
CA ALA A 8 -30.31 18.70 -10.02
C ALA A 8 -29.62 17.67 -9.12
N LEU A 9 -29.55 16.43 -9.61
CA LEU A 9 -28.70 15.38 -9.06
C LEU A 9 -27.25 15.80 -9.34
N LEU A 10 -26.62 16.48 -8.39
CA LEU A 10 -25.17 16.67 -8.38
C LEU A 10 -24.53 15.29 -8.25
N LEU A 11 -24.12 14.74 -9.39
CA LEU A 11 -23.26 13.56 -9.47
C LEU A 11 -21.97 13.89 -8.72
N LEU A 12 -21.88 13.43 -7.46
CA LEU A 12 -20.63 13.27 -6.73
C LEU A 12 -19.81 12.22 -7.49
N LEU A 13 -19.13 12.64 -8.55
CA LEU A 13 -18.13 11.82 -9.20
C LEU A 13 -17.00 11.64 -8.18
N PRO A 14 -16.61 10.41 -7.83
CA PRO A 14 -15.44 10.17 -7.00
C PRO A 14 -14.25 10.81 -7.70
N SER A 15 -13.66 11.83 -7.05
CA SER A 15 -12.47 12.51 -7.55
C SER A 15 -11.34 11.49 -7.63
N VAL A 16 -10.87 11.21 -8.84
CA VAL A 16 -9.59 10.54 -9.02
C VAL A 16 -8.54 11.48 -8.44
N ALA A 17 -7.79 11.02 -7.44
CA ALA A 17 -6.69 11.80 -6.88
C ALA A 17 -5.70 12.12 -8.01
N GLN A 18 -5.31 13.39 -8.12
CA GLN A 18 -4.33 13.82 -9.12
C GLN A 18 -2.98 13.88 -8.44
N ALA A 19 -2.06 13.02 -8.88
CA ALA A 19 -0.65 13.09 -8.52
C ALA A 19 -0.15 14.54 -8.60
N ASP A 20 0.45 15.03 -7.52
CA ASP A 20 0.95 16.40 -7.42
C ASP A 20 2.44 16.45 -7.01
N ALA A 21 3.35 16.31 -7.97
CA ALA A 21 4.77 16.54 -7.74
C ALA A 21 5.09 17.94 -7.19
N ARG A 22 4.22 18.95 -7.34
CA ARG A 22 4.52 20.30 -6.85
C ARG A 22 4.49 20.35 -5.33
N ALA A 23 3.55 19.65 -4.70
CA ALA A 23 3.47 19.53 -3.25
C ALA A 23 4.78 18.95 -2.69
N ASP A 24 5.27 17.86 -3.27
CA ASP A 24 6.54 17.24 -2.90
C ASP A 24 7.72 18.17 -3.13
N ILE A 25 7.79 18.83 -4.29
CA ILE A 25 8.87 19.79 -4.59
C ILE A 25 8.92 20.91 -3.54
N VAL A 26 7.76 21.39 -3.10
CA VAL A 26 7.67 22.40 -2.03
C VAL A 26 8.16 21.82 -0.72
N ALA A 27 7.72 20.62 -0.34
CA ALA A 27 8.17 19.94 0.88
C ALA A 27 9.70 19.75 0.90
N LEU A 28 10.26 19.18 -0.18
CA LEU A 28 11.70 18.97 -0.37
C LEU A 28 12.49 20.27 -0.34
N ARG A 29 11.97 21.37 -0.91
CA ARG A 29 12.62 22.69 -0.86
C ARG A 29 12.65 23.29 0.54
N HIS A 30 11.70 22.92 1.39
CA HIS A 30 11.61 23.39 2.77
C HIS A 30 12.23 22.41 3.77
N GLY A 31 12.94 21.37 3.30
CA GLY A 31 13.55 20.36 4.17
C GLY A 31 12.53 19.56 4.98
N ARG A 32 11.29 19.46 4.49
CA ARG A 32 10.25 18.63 5.09
C ARG A 32 10.33 17.26 4.42
N GLU A 33 11.12 16.39 5.02
CA GLU A 33 11.39 15.02 4.55
C GLU A 33 10.39 14.07 5.21
N THR A 34 9.11 14.19 4.84
CA THR A 34 8.10 13.22 5.27
C THR A 34 7.82 12.28 4.11
N SER A 35 8.01 10.98 4.34
CA SER A 35 7.53 9.95 3.43
C SER A 35 6.04 10.13 3.18
N HIS A 36 5.64 10.00 1.92
CA HIS A 36 4.29 10.28 1.46
C HIS A 36 3.85 9.23 0.45
N GLN A 37 2.58 8.85 0.54
CA GLN A 37 1.96 7.92 -0.39
C GLN A 37 0.59 8.44 -0.83
N GLU A 38 0.23 8.18 -2.08
CA GLU A 38 -1.06 8.55 -2.65
C GLU A 38 -1.56 7.47 -3.61
N PHE A 39 -2.77 6.96 -3.37
CA PHE A 39 -3.44 6.10 -4.33
C PHE A 39 -4.00 6.91 -5.50
N LEU A 40 -3.63 6.55 -6.74
CA LEU A 40 -4.03 7.28 -7.95
C LEU A 40 -5.24 6.65 -8.65
N GLY A 41 -5.45 5.34 -8.50
CA GLY A 41 -6.56 4.63 -9.14
C GLY A 41 -6.18 3.26 -9.70
N TRP A 42 -7.13 2.67 -10.43
CA TRP A 42 -7.01 1.38 -11.08
C TRP A 42 -6.92 1.55 -12.59
N THR A 43 -5.97 0.86 -13.19
CA THR A 43 -5.90 0.70 -14.65
C THR A 43 -7.00 -0.24 -15.15
N SER A 44 -7.34 -0.18 -16.44
CA SER A 44 -8.38 -1.02 -17.03
C SER A 44 -8.05 -2.53 -17.01
N ASP A 45 -6.78 -2.89 -16.87
CA ASP A 45 -6.33 -4.27 -16.72
C ASP A 45 -6.14 -4.69 -15.25
N GLY A 46 -6.65 -3.89 -14.30
CA GLY A 46 -6.77 -4.28 -12.89
C GLY A 46 -5.51 -4.04 -12.06
N ARG A 47 -4.56 -3.22 -12.52
CA ARG A 47 -3.41 -2.80 -11.69
C ARG A 47 -3.78 -1.60 -10.84
N ALA A 48 -3.48 -1.68 -9.55
CA ALA A 48 -3.49 -0.54 -8.64
C ALA A 48 -2.30 0.36 -8.95
N VAL A 49 -2.53 1.67 -9.02
CA VAL A 49 -1.49 2.66 -9.25
C VAL A 49 -1.40 3.54 -8.00
N ALA A 50 -0.20 3.62 -7.44
CA ALA A 50 0.11 4.50 -6.33
C ALA A 50 1.33 5.35 -6.66
N ARG A 51 1.41 6.52 -6.02
CA ARG A 51 2.54 7.43 -6.04
C ARG A 51 3.18 7.42 -4.67
N ARG A 52 4.50 7.42 -4.63
CA ARG A 52 5.26 7.38 -3.39
C ARG A 52 6.46 8.32 -3.45
N LEU A 53 6.68 9.04 -2.37
CA LEU A 53 7.95 9.70 -2.04
C LEU A 53 8.44 9.06 -0.75
N VAL A 54 9.59 8.40 -0.78
CA VAL A 54 10.27 7.92 0.43
C VAL A 54 11.52 8.78 0.61
N CYS A 55 11.75 9.26 1.83
CA CYS A 55 13.00 9.87 2.23
C CYS A 55 13.53 9.12 3.46
N SER A 56 14.75 8.61 3.36
CA SER A 56 15.45 7.95 4.48
C SER A 56 16.68 8.76 4.88
N GLU A 57 17.02 8.72 6.18
CA GLU A 57 18.26 9.24 6.75
C GLU A 57 19.19 8.08 7.17
N ASP A 58 19.51 7.18 6.24
CA ASP A 58 20.41 6.03 6.48
C ASP A 58 21.89 6.44 6.38
N GLY A 59 22.34 7.35 7.25
CA GLY A 59 23.69 7.94 7.16
C GLY A 59 23.92 8.85 5.93
N GLU A 60 23.07 8.72 4.91
CA GLU A 60 22.91 9.54 3.72
C GLU A 60 21.43 9.88 3.55
N SER A 61 21.10 11.16 3.40
CA SER A 61 19.71 11.54 3.05
C SER A 61 19.44 11.11 1.61
N THR A 62 18.69 10.02 1.44
CA THR A 62 18.22 9.54 0.14
C THR A 62 16.73 9.80 0.01
N CYS A 63 16.32 10.46 -1.06
CA CYS A 63 14.90 10.65 -1.37
C CYS A 63 14.59 10.12 -2.77
N ARG A 64 13.52 9.34 -2.87
CA ARG A 64 13.06 8.75 -4.13
C ARG A 64 11.57 8.95 -4.31
N ALA A 65 11.20 9.56 -5.43
CA ALA A 65 9.82 9.67 -5.88
C ALA A 65 9.54 8.70 -7.02
N SER A 66 8.42 7.99 -6.95
CA SER A 66 8.04 6.97 -7.92
C SER A 66 6.53 6.85 -8.10
N ILE A 67 6.13 6.28 -9.23
CA ILE A 67 4.79 5.70 -9.45
C ILE A 67 4.95 4.19 -9.54
N ASP A 68 4.18 3.49 -8.74
CA ASP A 68 4.15 2.04 -8.63
C ASP A 68 2.83 1.52 -9.20
N ALA A 69 2.91 0.55 -10.12
CA ALA A 69 1.76 -0.18 -10.64
C ALA A 69 1.83 -1.65 -10.20
N LEU A 70 0.86 -2.08 -9.41
CA LEU A 70 0.82 -3.41 -8.77
C LEU A 70 -0.38 -4.21 -9.30
N ALA A 71 -0.17 -5.49 -9.60
CA ALA A 71 -1.22 -6.43 -9.96
C ALA A 71 -1.10 -7.72 -9.15
N VAL A 72 -2.24 -8.38 -8.91
CA VAL A 72 -2.27 -9.62 -8.11
C VAL A 72 -1.40 -10.69 -8.78
N GLY A 73 -0.37 -11.15 -8.06
CA GLY A 73 0.54 -12.19 -8.53
C GLY A 73 1.45 -11.77 -9.69
N ALA A 74 1.55 -10.48 -9.98
CA ALA A 74 2.47 -9.95 -10.99
C ALA A 74 3.58 -9.13 -10.32
N PRO A 75 4.79 -9.07 -10.90
CA PRO A 75 5.83 -8.18 -10.43
C PRO A 75 5.37 -6.72 -10.43
N GLN A 76 5.72 -5.98 -9.38
CA GLN A 76 5.54 -4.54 -9.31
C GLN A 76 6.30 -3.85 -10.45
N HIS A 77 5.63 -2.89 -11.10
CA HIS A 77 6.26 -2.04 -12.10
C HIS A 77 6.44 -0.63 -11.53
N THR A 78 7.69 -0.29 -11.18
CA THR A 78 8.07 1.02 -10.63
C THR A 78 8.61 1.95 -11.71
N THR A 79 8.02 3.13 -11.83
CA THR A 79 8.55 4.24 -12.63
C THR A 79 9.16 5.28 -11.71
N VAL A 80 10.48 5.40 -11.71
CA VAL A 80 11.19 6.43 -10.94
C VAL A 80 10.97 7.79 -11.60
N LEU A 81 10.48 8.74 -10.82
CA LEU A 81 10.20 10.11 -11.26
C LEU A 81 11.36 11.05 -10.93
N TRP A 82 11.98 10.83 -9.78
CA TRP A 82 13.12 11.57 -9.27
C TRP A 82 13.82 10.74 -8.18
N SER A 83 15.15 10.83 -8.12
CA SER A 83 15.97 10.30 -7.02
C SER A 83 17.05 11.31 -6.69
N GLN A 84 17.39 11.41 -5.41
CA GLN A 84 18.59 12.08 -4.93
C GLN A 84 19.32 11.09 -4.03
N ASP A 85 20.42 10.58 -4.54
CA ASP A 85 21.33 9.72 -3.82
C ASP A 85 22.52 10.63 -3.44
N GLN A 86 22.75 10.90 -2.15
CA GLN A 86 23.98 11.56 -1.73
C GLN A 86 25.04 10.48 -1.62
N ALA A 87 26.15 10.58 -2.37
CA ALA A 87 27.25 9.63 -2.18
C ALA A 87 27.94 9.89 -0.82
N PRO A 88 28.45 8.85 -0.13
CA PRO A 88 29.35 9.04 0.99
C PRO A 88 30.67 9.58 0.43
N ASP A 89 31.30 10.47 1.20
CA ASP A 89 32.64 11.03 1.01
C ASP A 89 32.76 12.28 0.10
N ASP A 90 32.54 13.45 0.71
CA ASP A 90 33.46 14.60 0.58
C ASP A 90 33.41 15.38 1.91
N GLU A 91 34.39 15.11 2.78
CA GLU A 91 34.47 15.52 4.20
C GLU A 91 34.62 17.04 4.48
N ASP A 92 34.49 17.94 3.51
CA ASP A 92 34.80 19.37 3.72
C ASP A 92 33.76 20.38 3.19
N ILE A 93 32.54 19.93 2.87
CA ILE A 93 31.45 20.84 2.50
C ILE A 93 30.38 20.80 3.60
N PRO A 94 29.93 21.94 4.15
CA PRO A 94 28.79 21.96 5.06
C PRO A 94 27.61 21.29 4.35
N GLN A 95 27.25 20.08 4.80
CA GLN A 95 26.25 19.19 4.21
C GLN A 95 24.83 19.75 4.40
N ALA A 96 24.56 20.91 3.83
CA ALA A 96 23.20 21.39 3.70
C ALA A 96 22.48 20.52 2.68
N LYS A 97 21.56 19.68 3.17
CA LYS A 97 20.43 19.07 2.46
C LYS A 97 20.01 19.97 1.30
N SER A 98 20.59 19.75 0.12
CA SER A 98 20.50 20.76 -0.93
C SER A 98 19.10 20.66 -1.52
N PRO A 99 18.27 21.70 -1.38
CA PRO A 99 16.89 21.64 -1.84
C PRO A 99 16.84 21.36 -3.34
N ILE A 100 15.84 20.60 -3.77
CA ILE A 100 15.67 20.24 -5.18
C ILE A 100 15.76 21.47 -6.09
N SER A 101 16.75 21.46 -7.00
CA SER A 101 16.99 22.57 -7.91
C SER A 101 15.82 22.79 -8.86
N THR A 102 15.66 24.00 -9.42
CA THR A 102 14.60 24.29 -10.41
C THR A 102 14.67 23.36 -11.64
N ALA A 103 15.88 22.97 -12.06
CA ALA A 103 16.07 22.04 -13.16
C ALA A 103 15.58 20.62 -12.79
N GLN A 104 15.93 20.12 -11.59
CA GLN A 104 15.44 18.83 -11.08
C GLN A 104 13.92 18.85 -10.91
N ALA A 105 13.35 19.88 -10.29
CA ALA A 105 11.90 20.06 -10.13
C ALA A 105 11.15 20.06 -11.47
N THR A 106 11.70 20.74 -12.49
CA THR A 106 11.10 20.74 -13.85
C THR A 106 11.16 19.35 -14.49
N ARG A 107 12.26 18.60 -14.29
CA ARG A 107 12.37 17.22 -14.78
C ARG A 107 11.39 16.29 -14.07
N PHE A 108 11.26 16.41 -12.76
CA PHE A 108 10.34 15.63 -11.94
C PHE A 108 8.89 15.80 -12.43
N ILE A 109 8.39 17.03 -12.53
CA ILE A 109 7.02 17.30 -13.04
C ILE A 109 6.81 16.72 -14.45
N ARG A 110 7.82 16.81 -15.33
CA ARG A 110 7.74 16.24 -16.69
C ARG A 110 7.74 14.71 -16.68
N ALA A 111 8.53 14.09 -15.79
CA ALA A 111 8.59 12.65 -15.64
C ALA A 111 7.24 12.11 -15.11
N GLU A 112 6.68 12.76 -14.09
CA GLU A 112 5.36 12.41 -13.54
C GLU A 112 4.28 12.49 -14.61
N ARG A 113 4.20 13.62 -15.34
CA ARG A 113 3.21 13.77 -16.40
C ARG A 113 3.33 12.67 -17.46
N ARG A 114 4.55 12.34 -17.91
CA ARG A 114 4.77 11.28 -18.90
C ARG A 114 4.40 9.90 -18.36
N ALA A 115 4.71 9.62 -17.09
CA ALA A 115 4.34 8.37 -16.44
C ALA A 115 2.81 8.22 -16.38
N LEU A 116 2.10 9.27 -15.94
CA LEU A 116 0.63 9.29 -15.89
C LEU A 116 -0.01 9.16 -17.29
N GLU A 117 0.51 9.86 -18.30
CA GLU A 117 0.06 9.72 -19.70
C GLU A 117 0.21 8.28 -20.19
N GLY A 118 1.28 7.58 -19.79
CA GLY A 118 1.55 6.19 -20.15
C GLY A 118 0.61 5.16 -19.51
N LEU A 119 -0.03 5.50 -18.38
CA LEU A 119 -0.97 4.62 -17.68
C LEU A 119 -2.38 4.61 -18.30
N GLY A 120 -2.69 5.61 -19.14
CA GLY A 120 -4.03 5.79 -19.68
C GLY A 120 -5.03 6.32 -18.63
N ARG A 121 -6.32 6.03 -18.84
CA ARG A 121 -7.38 6.48 -17.93
C ARG A 121 -7.46 5.57 -16.72
N LEU A 122 -7.32 6.14 -15.53
CA LEU A 122 -7.53 5.46 -14.26
C LEU A 122 -9.01 5.51 -13.84
N SER A 123 -9.46 4.42 -13.24
CA SER A 123 -10.76 4.31 -12.57
C SER A 123 -10.54 4.51 -11.07
N PRO A 124 -11.41 5.26 -10.38
CA PRO A 124 -11.31 5.42 -8.93
C PRO A 124 -11.59 4.09 -8.23
N GLY A 125 -10.89 3.85 -7.13
CA GLY A 125 -11.22 2.77 -6.20
C GLY A 125 -12.32 3.16 -5.22
N THR A 126 -12.69 2.23 -4.33
CA THR A 126 -13.53 2.53 -3.17
C THR A 126 -12.67 2.49 -1.91
N ALA A 127 -12.55 3.63 -1.23
CA ALA A 127 -11.81 3.72 0.02
C ALA A 127 -12.47 2.87 1.11
N VAL A 128 -11.66 2.10 1.82
CA VAL A 128 -12.12 1.33 2.97
C VAL A 128 -12.07 2.22 4.21
N ALA A 129 -13.17 2.30 4.95
CA ALA A 129 -13.27 3.16 6.13
C ALA A 129 -12.30 2.76 7.25
N ASP A 130 -12.07 1.47 7.42
CA ASP A 130 -11.01 0.91 8.27
C ASP A 130 -10.02 0.15 7.39
N PRO A 131 -8.88 0.77 7.01
CA PRO A 131 -7.89 0.14 6.15
C PRO A 131 -7.39 -1.21 6.66
N ALA A 132 -7.21 -1.37 7.98
CA ALA A 132 -6.75 -2.63 8.57
C ALA A 132 -7.80 -3.75 8.40
N GLY A 133 -9.08 -3.39 8.33
CA GLY A 133 -10.21 -4.30 8.12
C GLY A 133 -10.61 -4.52 6.66
N ALA A 134 -9.76 -4.24 5.67
CA ALA A 134 -10.16 -4.22 4.25
C ALA A 134 -10.68 -5.54 3.67
N PHE A 135 -10.39 -6.68 4.30
CA PHE A 135 -10.95 -7.98 3.91
C PHE A 135 -12.32 -8.28 4.54
N GLY A 136 -12.81 -7.39 5.42
CA GLY A 136 -14.15 -7.45 6.01
C GLY A 136 -14.29 -8.53 7.08
N LEU A 137 -15.46 -9.17 7.10
CA LEU A 137 -15.74 -10.28 8.00
C LEU A 137 -15.50 -11.61 7.29
N VAL A 138 -14.93 -12.57 8.01
CA VAL A 138 -14.84 -13.98 7.61
C VAL A 138 -15.47 -14.79 8.73
N GLY A 139 -16.52 -15.58 8.45
CA GLY A 139 -17.22 -16.33 9.50
C GLY A 139 -17.75 -15.47 10.67
N GLY A 140 -18.11 -14.22 10.40
CA GLY A 140 -18.61 -13.27 11.40
C GLY A 140 -17.54 -12.54 12.23
N GLU A 141 -16.25 -12.89 12.10
CA GLU A 141 -15.15 -12.20 12.81
C GLU A 141 -14.42 -11.23 11.87
N PRO A 142 -13.98 -10.05 12.36
CA PRO A 142 -13.23 -9.09 11.56
C PRO A 142 -11.85 -9.62 11.20
N THR A 143 -11.43 -9.32 9.97
CA THR A 143 -10.04 -9.50 9.55
C THR A 143 -9.19 -8.31 9.97
N GLU A 144 -7.89 -8.54 10.13
CA GLU A 144 -6.90 -7.50 10.45
C GLU A 144 -5.66 -7.69 9.56
N ILE A 145 -5.32 -6.67 8.77
CA ILE A 145 -4.05 -6.58 8.07
C ILE A 145 -2.98 -6.16 9.07
N TYR A 146 -1.87 -6.89 9.10
CA TYR A 146 -0.75 -6.63 9.99
C TYR A 146 0.57 -7.11 9.38
N LEU A 147 1.68 -6.73 10.00
CA LEU A 147 3.00 -7.25 9.63
C LEU A 147 3.34 -8.46 10.51
N ARG A 148 3.53 -9.62 9.88
CA ARG A 148 3.92 -10.85 10.54
C ARG A 148 5.43 -11.05 10.43
N GLU A 149 6.05 -11.22 11.58
CA GLU A 149 7.47 -11.52 11.66
C GLU A 149 7.70 -13.03 11.58
N SER A 150 8.72 -13.43 10.84
CA SER A 150 9.26 -14.78 10.91
C SER A 150 10.76 -14.71 11.18
N GLY A 151 11.19 -15.43 12.21
CA GLY A 151 12.60 -15.55 12.56
C GLY A 151 13.33 -16.48 11.60
N HIS A 152 14.60 -16.20 11.41
CA HIS A 152 15.52 -17.12 10.75
C HIS A 152 15.86 -18.30 11.69
N PRO A 153 16.09 -19.52 11.18
CA PRO A 153 16.43 -20.68 12.02
C PRO A 153 17.83 -20.62 12.66
N THR A 154 18.66 -19.61 12.35
CA THR A 154 20.04 -19.47 12.85
C THR A 154 20.20 -18.20 13.70
N GLN A 155 21.11 -18.26 14.69
CA GLN A 155 21.09 -17.48 15.95
C GLN A 155 21.44 -15.98 15.86
N GLU A 156 21.59 -15.38 14.68
CA GLU A 156 22.03 -13.97 14.53
C GLU A 156 21.17 -13.15 13.55
N GLU A 157 20.04 -13.65 13.07
CA GLU A 157 19.55 -13.21 11.76
C GLU A 157 18.32 -12.30 11.79
N ALA A 158 18.36 -11.31 10.90
CA ALA A 158 17.29 -10.37 10.60
C ALA A 158 15.91 -11.03 10.43
N LEU A 159 14.87 -10.26 10.73
CA LEU A 159 13.48 -10.65 10.59
C LEU A 159 13.12 -10.74 9.10
N ARG A 160 12.23 -11.68 8.77
CA ARG A 160 11.54 -11.71 7.47
C ARG A 160 10.12 -11.23 7.68
N PRO A 161 9.79 -9.98 7.30
CA PRO A 161 8.46 -9.44 7.45
C PRO A 161 7.56 -9.93 6.32
N HIS A 162 6.31 -10.22 6.67
CA HIS A 162 5.25 -10.54 5.71
C HIS A 162 4.08 -9.60 5.97
N VAL A 163 3.55 -8.98 4.93
CA VAL A 163 2.21 -8.39 5.02
C VAL A 163 1.23 -9.54 5.06
N ALA A 164 0.45 -9.64 6.14
CA ALA A 164 -0.44 -10.76 6.39
C ALA A 164 -1.84 -10.27 6.80
N VAL A 165 -2.81 -11.17 6.69
CA VAL A 165 -4.17 -10.96 7.17
C VAL A 165 -4.47 -11.99 8.23
N ARG A 166 -4.83 -11.53 9.43
CA ARG A 166 -5.38 -12.35 10.50
C ARG A 166 -6.89 -12.41 10.33
N GLY A 167 -7.47 -13.57 10.59
CA GLY A 167 -8.92 -13.78 10.58
C GLY A 167 -9.37 -14.67 11.75
N PRO A 168 -10.47 -15.41 11.58
CA PRO A 168 -11.14 -16.10 12.67
C PRO A 168 -10.23 -17.06 13.43
N ARG A 169 -10.40 -17.16 14.74
CA ARG A 169 -9.60 -18.08 15.59
C ARG A 169 -8.09 -17.81 15.52
N GLY A 170 -7.68 -16.61 15.12
CA GLY A 170 -6.28 -16.18 15.03
C GLY A 170 -5.52 -16.77 13.84
N VAL A 171 -6.19 -17.43 12.89
CA VAL A 171 -5.51 -17.95 11.68
C VAL A 171 -5.03 -16.78 10.83
N SER A 172 -3.90 -16.95 10.17
CA SER A 172 -3.28 -15.89 9.38
C SER A 172 -2.86 -16.41 8.00
N VAL A 173 -2.92 -15.53 7.01
CA VAL A 173 -2.49 -15.81 5.63
C VAL A 173 -1.58 -14.69 5.16
N ASP A 174 -0.48 -15.04 4.50
CA ASP A 174 0.45 -14.05 3.96
C ASP A 174 -0.07 -13.52 2.61
N LEU A 175 0.04 -12.21 2.43
CA LEU A 175 -0.20 -11.52 1.16
C LEU A 175 1.09 -11.42 0.37
N GLU A 176 2.16 -10.97 1.04
CA GLU A 176 3.44 -10.64 0.43
C GLU A 176 4.56 -10.75 1.47
N GLN A 177 5.71 -11.28 1.04
CA GLN A 177 6.94 -11.22 1.82
C GLN A 177 7.69 -9.95 1.42
N LEU A 178 8.07 -9.14 2.40
CA LEU A 178 8.87 -7.95 2.16
C LEU A 178 10.34 -8.32 1.93
N GLY A 179 10.98 -7.57 1.03
CA GLY A 179 12.38 -7.81 0.65
C GLY A 179 13.39 -7.23 1.63
N ASN A 180 12.96 -6.35 2.54
CA ASN A 180 13.80 -5.82 3.59
C ASN A 180 13.89 -6.84 4.74
N GLU A 181 15.09 -6.98 5.30
CA GLU A 181 15.35 -7.88 6.41
C GLU A 181 15.79 -7.04 7.62
N PRO A 182 14.85 -6.40 8.34
CA PRO A 182 15.18 -5.54 9.46
C PRO A 182 15.52 -6.36 10.71
N TRP A 183 16.31 -5.79 11.62
CA TRP A 183 16.67 -6.46 12.89
C TRP A 183 15.53 -6.45 13.90
N ARG A 184 14.71 -5.40 13.90
CA ARG A 184 13.49 -5.23 14.69
C ARG A 184 12.52 -4.35 13.92
N ILE A 185 11.23 -4.49 14.21
CA ILE A 185 10.19 -3.58 13.74
C ILE A 185 9.63 -2.88 14.97
N GLU A 186 9.63 -1.55 14.97
CA GLU A 186 9.21 -0.76 16.14
C GLU A 186 7.77 -0.29 16.06
N GLY A 187 7.24 -0.14 14.85
CA GLY A 187 5.89 0.34 14.60
C GLY A 187 5.36 -0.16 13.26
N VAL A 188 4.06 -0.38 13.19
CA VAL A 188 3.34 -0.79 11.98
C VAL A 188 1.99 -0.08 11.94
N GLN A 189 1.65 0.49 10.80
CA GLN A 189 0.36 1.12 10.57
C GLN A 189 -0.14 0.83 9.15
N VAL A 190 -1.39 0.40 9.03
CA VAL A 190 -2.07 0.35 7.73
C VAL A 190 -2.60 1.75 7.43
N LEU A 191 -2.01 2.42 6.44
CA LEU A 191 -2.29 3.83 6.13
C LEU A 191 -3.56 3.98 5.30
N ASP A 192 -3.73 3.12 4.29
CA ASP A 192 -4.83 3.20 3.34
C ASP A 192 -5.12 1.81 2.75
N ALA A 193 -6.36 1.63 2.33
CA ALA A 193 -6.78 0.48 1.55
C ALA A 193 -7.89 0.88 0.56
N GLN A 194 -7.75 0.41 -0.67
CA GLN A 194 -8.64 0.76 -1.77
C GLN A 194 -9.11 -0.52 -2.44
N LEU A 195 -10.43 -0.65 -2.59
CA LEU A 195 -11.01 -1.71 -3.40
C LEU A 195 -10.96 -1.33 -4.89
N ASP A 196 -10.76 -2.31 -5.76
CA ASP A 196 -11.00 -2.14 -7.19
C ASP A 196 -12.49 -1.81 -7.47
N PRO A 197 -12.82 -1.28 -8.66
CA PRO A 197 -14.19 -0.87 -8.96
C PRO A 197 -15.20 -2.03 -8.85
N GLU A 198 -14.75 -3.27 -8.99
CA GLU A 198 -15.58 -4.48 -8.86
C GLU A 198 -15.54 -5.10 -7.45
N GLY A 199 -14.76 -4.57 -6.50
CA GLY A 199 -14.60 -5.10 -5.15
C GLY A 199 -13.89 -6.45 -5.03
N ARG A 200 -13.21 -6.91 -6.08
CA ARG A 200 -12.49 -8.18 -6.21
C ARG A 200 -11.06 -8.11 -5.68
N ALA A 201 -10.39 -6.97 -5.80
CA ALA A 201 -9.02 -6.78 -5.34
C ALA A 201 -8.94 -5.65 -4.32
N VAL A 202 -7.96 -5.76 -3.42
CA VAL A 202 -7.63 -4.75 -2.41
C VAL A 202 -6.20 -4.32 -2.64
N TRP A 203 -5.98 -3.03 -2.86
CA TRP A 203 -4.67 -2.40 -2.71
C TRP A 203 -4.53 -1.89 -1.28
N VAL A 204 -3.33 -2.02 -0.71
CA VAL A 204 -3.04 -1.65 0.68
C VAL A 204 -1.72 -0.89 0.72
N ALA A 205 -1.70 0.21 1.47
CA ALA A 205 -0.47 0.88 1.90
C ALA A 205 -0.22 0.61 3.38
N LEU A 206 0.94 0.06 3.69
CA LEU A 206 1.38 -0.22 5.04
C LEU A 206 2.68 0.52 5.31
N GLN A 207 2.74 1.21 6.43
CA GLN A 207 3.95 1.84 6.93
C GLN A 207 4.52 1.02 8.07
N TYR A 208 5.83 0.83 8.08
CA TYR A 208 6.52 0.30 9.24
C TYR A 208 7.84 1.05 9.48
N GLN A 209 8.28 1.01 10.73
CA GLN A 209 9.56 1.54 11.15
C GLN A 209 10.51 0.37 11.38
N ASP A 210 11.59 0.32 10.60
CA ASP A 210 12.67 -0.59 10.89
C ASP A 210 13.55 0.00 11.99
N GLY A 211 13.86 -0.82 13.00
CA GLY A 211 14.84 -0.44 14.00
C GLY A 211 16.15 -1.12 13.66
N VAL A 212 17.01 -0.51 12.87
CA VAL A 212 18.39 -0.99 12.74
C VAL A 212 19.22 -0.39 13.88
N MET A 213 20.26 -1.08 14.34
CA MET A 213 21.03 -0.76 15.56
C MET A 213 21.60 0.68 15.65
N CYS A 214 21.55 1.49 14.58
CA CYS A 214 21.97 2.89 14.61
C CYS A 214 21.08 3.86 13.80
N TRP A 215 20.13 3.37 12.98
CA TRP A 215 19.34 4.18 12.04
C TRP A 215 17.87 3.75 12.10
N ASP A 216 16.97 4.73 12.04
CA ASP A 216 15.52 4.53 11.97
C ASP A 216 15.05 4.92 10.56
N GLY A 217 14.60 3.94 9.77
CA GLY A 217 14.01 4.14 8.47
C GLY A 217 12.48 4.03 8.54
N GLU A 218 11.79 4.96 7.89
CA GLU A 218 10.34 4.87 7.71
C GLU A 218 10.04 4.38 6.29
N ASP A 219 9.60 3.13 6.20
CA ASP A 219 9.22 2.50 4.94
C ASP A 219 7.71 2.51 4.75
N ILE A 220 7.28 2.75 3.51
CA ILE A 220 5.90 2.56 3.08
C ILE A 220 5.89 1.49 2.01
N GLU A 221 5.23 0.38 2.29
CA GLU A 221 5.05 -0.73 1.37
C GLU A 221 3.64 -0.77 0.79
N PHE A 222 3.57 -1.19 -0.47
CA PHE A 222 2.33 -1.37 -1.20
C PHE A 222 2.14 -2.84 -1.53
N THR A 223 0.94 -3.35 -1.30
CA THR A 223 0.58 -4.70 -1.75
C THR A 223 -0.79 -4.70 -2.41
N VAL A 224 -1.05 -5.73 -3.21
CA VAL A 224 -2.37 -5.95 -3.83
C VAL A 224 -2.74 -7.43 -3.74
N ALA A 225 -3.96 -7.69 -3.29
CA ALA A 225 -4.44 -9.06 -3.09
C ALA A 225 -5.87 -9.25 -3.58
N GLU A 226 -6.16 -10.46 -4.06
CA GLU A 226 -7.51 -10.86 -4.44
C GLU A 226 -8.33 -11.18 -3.18
N ARG A 227 -9.41 -10.43 -2.98
CA ARG A 227 -10.19 -10.42 -1.74
C ARG A 227 -10.87 -11.78 -1.48
N ALA A 228 -11.49 -12.36 -2.51
CA ALA A 228 -12.15 -13.67 -2.42
C ALA A 228 -11.14 -14.78 -2.09
N ARG A 229 -9.96 -14.72 -2.70
CA ARG A 229 -8.88 -15.70 -2.44
C ARG A 229 -8.39 -15.64 -1.00
N VAL A 230 -8.09 -14.45 -0.49
CA VAL A 230 -7.63 -14.26 0.90
C VAL A 230 -8.70 -14.73 1.88
N ARG A 231 -9.96 -14.32 1.69
CA ARG A 231 -11.09 -14.74 2.53
C ARG A 231 -11.30 -16.26 2.52
N ALA A 232 -11.18 -16.89 1.35
CA ALA A 232 -11.23 -18.35 1.25
C ALA A 232 -10.05 -19.02 1.97
N GLN A 233 -8.83 -18.50 1.84
CA GLN A 233 -7.69 -19.08 2.57
C GLN A 233 -7.88 -18.99 4.09
N LEU A 234 -8.37 -17.87 4.60
CA LEU A 234 -8.71 -17.68 6.02
C LEU A 234 -9.80 -18.64 6.48
N ALA A 235 -10.93 -18.70 5.74
CA ALA A 235 -12.02 -19.60 6.08
C ALA A 235 -11.58 -21.07 6.08
N ASN A 236 -10.68 -21.46 5.17
CA ASN A 236 -10.15 -22.84 5.09
C ASN A 236 -9.25 -23.12 6.30
N ALA A 237 -8.33 -22.20 6.60
CA ALA A 237 -7.42 -22.31 7.73
C ALA A 237 -8.17 -22.36 9.06
N ALA A 238 -9.25 -21.58 9.19
CA ALA A 238 -10.13 -21.58 10.36
C ALA A 238 -10.98 -22.86 10.47
N GLY A 239 -11.01 -23.71 9.44
CA GLY A 239 -11.83 -24.92 9.41
C GLY A 239 -13.32 -24.64 9.25
N LEU A 240 -13.72 -23.54 8.62
CA LEU A 240 -15.13 -23.26 8.31
C LEU A 240 -15.70 -24.23 7.26
N ARG A 241 -14.82 -24.89 6.50
CA ARG A 241 -15.15 -26.00 5.60
C ARG A 241 -15.15 -27.36 6.31
N ALA A 242 -14.83 -27.43 7.61
CA ALA A 242 -14.55 -28.70 8.28
C ALA A 242 -15.80 -29.57 8.42
N TYR A 243 -15.61 -30.84 8.09
CA TYR A 243 -16.62 -31.89 8.01
C TYR A 243 -16.86 -32.51 9.40
N ARG A 244 -17.98 -32.17 10.05
CA ARG A 244 -18.58 -32.99 11.11
C ARG A 244 -19.86 -33.61 10.58
N ALA A 245 -20.09 -34.89 10.89
CA ALA A 245 -21.29 -35.61 10.46
C ALA A 245 -22.54 -34.90 11.04
N GLY A 246 -23.34 -34.28 10.17
CA GLY A 246 -24.58 -33.58 10.52
C GLY A 246 -24.58 -32.05 10.34
N GLU A 247 -23.43 -31.42 10.05
CA GLU A 247 -23.30 -29.94 10.01
C GLU A 247 -22.99 -29.38 8.61
N LEU A 248 -23.21 -30.16 7.54
CA LEU A 248 -22.79 -29.83 6.16
C LEU A 248 -23.42 -28.54 5.61
N ASP A 249 -24.73 -28.37 5.79
CA ASP A 249 -25.44 -27.21 5.24
C ASP A 249 -25.06 -25.92 5.99
N GLU A 250 -24.82 -26.02 7.31
CA GLU A 250 -24.41 -24.89 8.15
C GLU A 250 -22.96 -24.47 7.87
N ALA A 251 -22.02 -25.42 7.81
CA ALA A 251 -20.63 -25.15 7.45
C ALA A 251 -20.51 -24.60 6.00
N GLY A 252 -21.33 -25.12 5.07
CA GLY A 252 -21.41 -24.63 3.71
C GLY A 252 -21.97 -23.21 3.62
N ALA A 253 -23.02 -22.89 4.38
CA ALA A 253 -23.59 -21.54 4.44
C ALA A 253 -22.58 -20.53 5.03
N LEU A 254 -21.92 -20.87 6.14
CA LEU A 254 -20.90 -20.03 6.77
C LEU A 254 -19.70 -19.80 5.84
N TRP A 255 -19.31 -20.82 5.08
CA TRP A 255 -18.27 -20.70 4.07
C TRP A 255 -18.66 -19.72 2.94
N LEU A 256 -19.87 -19.87 2.41
CA LEU A 256 -20.37 -19.01 1.33
C LEU A 256 -20.49 -17.56 1.81
N GLU A 257 -21.01 -17.34 3.01
CA GLU A 257 -21.02 -16.02 3.65
C GLU A 257 -19.61 -15.47 3.83
N ALA A 258 -18.67 -16.29 4.32
CA ALA A 258 -17.30 -15.89 4.56
C ALA A 258 -16.54 -15.51 3.27
N THR A 259 -16.97 -15.98 2.09
CA THR A 259 -16.27 -15.81 0.81
C THR A 259 -16.98 -14.94 -0.23
N ALA A 260 -18.22 -14.52 0.03
CA ALA A 260 -19.00 -13.59 -0.80
C ALA A 260 -18.57 -12.13 -0.59
#